data_AF-A0A2N2RMY8-F1
#
_entry.id   AF-A0A2N2RMY8-F1
#
_cell.length_a   1.000
_cell.length_b   1.000
_cell.length_c   1.000
_cell.angle_alpha   90.00
_cell.angle_beta   90.00
_cell.angle_gamma   90.00
#
_symmetry.space_group_name_H-M   'P 1'
#
loop_
_entity.id
_entity.type
_entity.pdbx_description
1 polymer ?
#
loop_
_entity_poly.entity_id
_entity_poly.type
_entity_poly.pdbx_seq_one_letter_code
_entity_poly.pdbx_strand_id
1 'polypeptide(L)'
;MNKLLIGIAATCIGLSTAWAKLPAPSDEAKAKAAAAAAKTAHGGKVAAYKLCKSQDSTVERYQKTAKAAGKTVKPPVAMPACADPGPFVEAPAAAAAAPAPAKKS
;
A
#
# COMPACT_ATOMS: atom_id res chain seq x y z
N MET A 1 -0.56 33.12 -3.19
CA MET A 1 -0.77 31.81 -2.51
C MET A 1 0.34 30.80 -2.82
N ASN A 2 1.15 30.96 -3.89
CA ASN A 2 2.29 30.07 -4.16
C ASN A 2 3.51 30.28 -3.24
N LYS A 3 3.62 31.46 -2.60
CA LYS A 3 4.72 31.75 -1.65
C LYS A 3 4.55 31.05 -0.29
N LEU A 4 3.32 30.65 0.04
CA LEU A 4 3.01 29.94 1.29
C LEU A 4 3.31 28.43 1.18
N LEU A 5 3.28 27.88 -0.04
CA LEU A 5 3.60 26.46 -0.31
C LEU A 5 5.11 26.16 -0.23
N ILE A 6 5.97 27.16 -0.48
CA ILE A 6 7.43 27.01 -0.39
C ILE A 6 7.90 27.02 1.08
N GLY A 7 7.18 27.72 1.97
CA GLY A 7 7.52 27.82 3.39
C GLY A 7 7.23 26.55 4.20
N ILE A 8 6.24 25.73 3.81
CA ILE A 8 5.86 24.51 4.53
C ILE A 8 6.73 23.31 4.12
N ALA A 9 7.28 23.32 2.90
CA ALA A 9 8.19 22.28 2.42
C ALA A 9 9.60 22.36 3.05
N ALA A 10 9.98 23.52 3.61
CA ALA A 10 11.32 23.74 4.16
C ALA A 10 11.50 23.22 5.61
N THR A 11 10.42 22.93 6.34
CA THR A 11 10.50 22.54 7.76
C THR A 11 10.78 21.03 7.96
N CYS A 12 10.69 20.21 6.90
CA CYS A 12 10.92 18.77 7.00
C CYS A 12 12.33 18.30 6.63
N ILE A 13 13.25 19.21 6.24
CA ILE A 13 14.63 18.86 5.81
C ILE A 13 15.66 19.07 6.95
N GLY A 14 15.19 19.22 8.20
CA GLY A 14 16.03 19.57 9.35
C GLY A 14 16.48 18.44 10.28
N LEU A 15 16.36 17.16 9.90
CA LEU A 15 16.77 16.02 10.75
C LEU A 15 17.93 15.21 10.16
N SER A 16 18.93 15.88 9.57
CA SER A 16 20.09 15.17 9.02
C SER A 16 21.42 15.90 9.20
N THR A 17 21.80 16.24 10.43
CA THR A 17 23.21 16.48 10.79
C THR A 17 23.51 16.06 12.24
N ALA A 18 23.45 14.76 12.50
CA ALA A 18 24.19 14.14 13.61
C ALA A 18 24.55 12.70 13.25
N TRP A 19 25.47 12.52 12.31
CA TRP A 19 26.22 11.26 12.18
C TRP A 19 27.31 11.22 13.25
N ALA A 20 26.90 11.25 14.52
CA ALA A 20 27.65 10.52 15.53
C ALA A 20 27.51 9.04 15.17
N LYS A 21 28.52 8.21 15.41
CA LYS A 21 28.50 6.77 15.16
C LYS A 21 27.32 6.12 15.91
N LEU A 22 26.15 6.13 15.31
CA LEU A 22 24.92 5.63 15.91
C LEU A 22 25.07 4.12 16.05
N PRO A 23 24.82 3.56 17.25
CA PRO A 23 24.75 2.11 17.39
C PRO A 23 23.75 1.59 16.36
N ALA A 24 24.08 0.46 15.73
CA ALA A 24 23.19 -0.19 14.79
C ALA A 24 21.77 -0.21 15.38
N PRO A 25 20.72 0.11 14.59
CA PRO A 25 19.35 0.13 15.10
C PRO A 25 19.12 -1.19 15.84
N SER A 26 18.75 -1.08 17.12
CA SER A 26 18.55 -2.23 17.99
C SER A 26 17.61 -3.22 17.32
N ASP A 27 17.77 -4.51 17.60
CA ASP A 27 16.93 -5.53 16.99
C ASP A 27 15.43 -5.26 17.25
N GLU A 28 15.10 -4.60 18.36
CA GLU A 28 13.76 -4.10 18.64
C GLU A 28 13.28 -3.05 17.63
N ALA A 29 14.11 -2.07 17.25
CA ALA A 29 13.73 -1.05 16.27
C ALA A 29 13.52 -1.65 14.87
N LYS A 30 14.34 -2.62 14.48
CA LYS A 30 14.14 -3.36 13.22
C LYS A 30 12.87 -4.20 13.24
N ALA A 31 12.56 -4.85 14.35
CA ALA A 31 11.32 -5.62 14.51
C ALA A 31 10.08 -4.74 14.40
N LYS A 32 10.08 -3.55 15.02
CA LYS A 32 8.97 -2.58 14.91
C LYS A 32 8.80 -2.06 13.48
N ALA A 33 9.90 -1.78 12.77
CA ALA A 33 9.84 -1.36 11.38
C ALA A 33 9.30 -2.46 10.45
N ALA A 34 9.71 -3.72 10.66
CA ALA A 34 9.20 -4.85 9.91
C ALA A 34 7.71 -5.09 10.16
N ALA A 35 7.26 -4.99 11.41
CA ALA A 35 5.84 -5.09 11.76
C ALA A 35 5.01 -3.98 11.11
N ALA A 36 5.50 -2.73 11.13
CA ALA A 36 4.84 -1.61 10.46
C ALA A 36 4.77 -1.80 8.94
N ALA A 37 5.85 -2.30 8.31
CA ALA A 37 5.87 -2.61 6.89
C ALA A 37 4.87 -3.72 6.54
N ALA A 38 4.79 -4.79 7.35
CA ALA A 38 3.82 -5.87 7.17
C ALA A 38 2.37 -5.36 7.28
N LYS A 39 2.08 -4.50 8.27
CA LYS A 39 0.75 -3.89 8.43
C LYS A 39 0.39 -2.98 7.27
N THR A 40 1.33 -2.18 6.77
CA THR A 40 1.12 -1.33 5.59
C THR A 40 0.90 -2.17 4.33
N ALA A 41 1.69 -3.22 4.13
CA ALA A 41 1.51 -4.12 2.99
C ALA A 41 0.13 -4.79 3.01
N HIS A 42 -0.33 -5.24 4.18
CA HIS A 42 -1.67 -5.79 4.34
C HIS A 42 -2.75 -4.72 4.11
N GLY A 43 -2.60 -3.52 4.67
CA GLY A 43 -3.50 -2.39 4.44
C GLY A 43 -3.63 -2.05 2.96
N GLY A 44 -2.54 -2.09 2.21
CA GLY A 44 -2.54 -1.94 0.75
C GLY A 44 -3.38 -3.00 0.03
N LYS A 45 -3.29 -4.27 0.45
CA LYS A 45 -4.14 -5.35 -0.09
C LYS A 45 -5.62 -5.13 0.24
N VAL A 46 -5.95 -4.69 1.47
CA VAL A 46 -7.32 -4.37 1.86
C VAL A 46 -7.88 -3.20 1.05
N ALA A 47 -7.07 -2.17 0.81
CA ALA A 47 -7.46 -1.04 -0.02
C ALA A 47 -7.75 -1.48 -1.47
N ALA A 48 -6.89 -2.32 -2.05
CA ALA A 48 -7.11 -2.90 -3.38
C ALA A 48 -8.39 -3.74 -3.45
N TYR A 49 -8.66 -4.57 -2.44
CA TYR A 49 -9.89 -5.35 -2.36
C TYR A 49 -11.14 -4.45 -2.35
N LYS A 50 -11.16 -3.41 -1.51
CA LYS A 50 -12.27 -2.45 -1.46
C LYS A 50 -12.46 -1.70 -2.78
N LEU A 51 -11.36 -1.29 -3.42
CA LEU A 51 -11.39 -0.65 -4.73
C LEU A 51 -12.00 -1.58 -5.78
N CYS A 52 -11.62 -2.86 -5.80
CA CYS A 52 -12.21 -3.86 -6.67
C CYS A 52 -13.74 -3.97 -6.47
N LYS A 53 -14.21 -4.13 -5.23
CA LYS A 53 -15.66 -4.20 -4.96
C LYS A 53 -16.42 -2.93 -5.39
N SER A 54 -15.79 -1.75 -5.26
CA SER A 54 -16.39 -0.49 -5.67
C SER A 54 -16.58 -0.40 -7.19
N GLN A 55 -15.64 -0.97 -7.95
CA GLN A 55 -15.72 -1.04 -9.41
C GLN A 55 -16.84 -2.00 -9.83
N ASP A 56 -16.93 -3.17 -9.20
CA ASP A 56 -18.00 -4.14 -9.46
C ASP A 56 -19.38 -3.54 -9.17
N SER A 57 -19.55 -2.87 -8.04
CA SER A 57 -20.81 -2.18 -7.70
C SER A 57 -21.18 -1.10 -8.71
N THR A 58 -20.19 -0.38 -9.25
CA THR A 58 -20.42 0.63 -10.29
C THR A 58 -20.89 -0.01 -11.60
N VAL A 59 -20.25 -1.12 -11.99
CA VAL A 59 -20.65 -1.90 -13.18
C VAL A 59 -22.06 -2.45 -13.02
N GLU A 60 -22.41 -3.01 -11.86
CA GLU A 60 -23.77 -3.48 -11.58
C GLU A 60 -24.81 -2.36 -11.65
N ARG A 61 -24.52 -1.20 -11.04
CA ARG A 61 -25.41 -0.03 -11.09
C ARG A 61 -25.62 0.41 -12.53
N TYR A 62 -24.55 0.53 -13.31
CA TYR A 62 -24.64 0.90 -14.72
C TYR A 62 -25.47 -0.10 -15.52
N GLN A 63 -25.26 -1.40 -15.33
CA GLN A 63 -26.06 -2.41 -16.02
C GLN A 63 -27.54 -2.33 -15.65
N LYS A 64 -27.87 -2.15 -14.37
CA LYS A 64 -29.25 -1.98 -13.89
C LYS A 64 -29.91 -0.74 -14.52
N THR A 65 -29.22 0.40 -14.52
CA THR A 65 -29.77 1.64 -15.09
C THR A 65 -29.89 1.59 -16.61
N ALA A 66 -28.91 1.01 -17.31
CA ALA A 66 -28.94 0.86 -18.76
C ALA A 66 -30.04 -0.11 -19.21
N LYS A 67 -30.24 -1.22 -18.49
CA LYS A 67 -31.37 -2.14 -18.72
C LYS A 67 -32.72 -1.44 -18.51
N ALA A 68 -32.85 -0.67 -17.42
CA ALA A 68 -34.07 0.12 -17.16
C ALA A 68 -34.33 1.18 -18.24
N ALA A 69 -33.27 1.73 -18.84
CA ALA A 69 -33.35 2.66 -19.95
C ALA A 69 -33.52 2.00 -21.34
N GLY A 70 -33.74 0.67 -21.41
CA GLY A 70 -33.91 -0.07 -22.66
C GLY A 70 -32.65 -0.15 -23.53
N LYS A 71 -31.48 0.20 -23.00
CA LYS A 71 -30.21 0.16 -23.73
C LYS A 71 -29.64 -1.26 -23.70
N THR A 72 -29.20 -1.75 -24.86
CA THR A 72 -28.46 -3.01 -24.93
C THR A 72 -27.05 -2.78 -24.36
N VAL A 73 -26.73 -3.48 -23.27
CA VAL A 73 -25.39 -3.44 -22.65
C VAL A 73 -24.58 -4.62 -23.16
N LYS A 74 -23.37 -4.35 -23.66
CA LYS A 74 -22.44 -5.40 -24.09
C LYS A 74 -22.11 -6.31 -22.89
N PRO A 75 -22.02 -7.64 -23.07
CA PRO A 75 -21.69 -8.55 -21.98
C PRO A 75 -20.39 -8.12 -21.28
N PRO A 76 -20.34 -8.16 -19.93
CA PRO A 76 -19.10 -7.89 -19.20
C PRO A 76 -18.01 -8.86 -19.66
N VAL A 77 -16.81 -8.33 -19.89
CA VAL A 77 -15.63 -9.18 -20.01
C VAL A 77 -15.39 -9.88 -18.67
N ALA A 78 -15.05 -11.17 -18.70
CA ALA A 78 -14.81 -11.94 -17.49
C ALA A 78 -13.65 -11.31 -16.71
N MET A 79 -13.95 -10.78 -15.53
CA MET A 79 -12.96 -10.22 -14.62
C MET A 79 -12.67 -11.19 -13.49
N PRO A 80 -11.40 -11.28 -13.04
CA PRO A 80 -11.08 -12.06 -11.86
C PRO A 80 -11.85 -11.50 -10.66
N ALA A 81 -12.34 -12.40 -9.81
CA ALA A 81 -13.03 -12.01 -8.59
C ALA A 81 -12.10 -11.21 -7.67
N CYS A 82 -12.66 -10.27 -6.90
CA CYS A 82 -11.92 -9.52 -5.91
C CYS A 82 -11.33 -10.45 -4.84
N ALA A 83 -10.00 -10.53 -4.76
CA ALA A 83 -9.30 -11.34 -3.78
C ALA A 83 -9.35 -10.69 -2.39
N ASP A 84 -9.98 -11.35 -1.43
CA ASP A 84 -9.99 -10.93 -0.03
C ASP A 84 -8.63 -11.23 0.62
N PRO A 85 -7.92 -10.23 1.15
CA PRO A 85 -6.65 -10.45 1.84
C PRO A 85 -6.77 -11.19 3.18
N GLY A 86 -7.99 -11.42 3.68
CA GLY A 86 -8.23 -12.08 4.95
C GLY A 86 -7.82 -11.22 6.16
N PRO A 87 -7.86 -11.79 7.37
CA PRO A 87 -7.40 -11.09 8.57
C PRO A 87 -5.87 -10.93 8.57
N PHE A 88 -5.39 -9.80 9.10
CA PHE A 88 -3.95 -9.64 9.35
C PHE A 88 -3.51 -10.58 10.47
N VAL A 89 -2.62 -11.51 10.15
CA VAL A 89 -1.87 -12.32 11.11
C VAL A 89 -0.45 -11.79 11.16
N GLU A 90 -0.01 -11.38 12.35
CA GLU A 90 1.38 -11.04 12.62
C GLU A 90 2.24 -12.25 12.25
N ALA A 91 2.98 -12.16 11.14
CA ALA A 91 3.93 -13.20 10.79
C ALA A 91 5.00 -13.23 11.90
N PRO A 92 5.32 -14.41 12.51
CA PRO A 92 6.47 -14.50 13.40
C PRO A 92 7.68 -14.01 12.61
N ALA A 93 8.52 -13.17 13.24
CA ALA A 93 9.66 -12.50 12.63
C ALA A 93 10.64 -13.51 12.00
N ALA A 94 10.33 -14.00 10.81
CA ALA A 94 11.11 -14.99 10.11
C ALA A 94 12.03 -14.25 9.15
N ALA A 95 13.33 -14.33 9.47
CA ALA A 95 14.46 -14.18 8.58
C ALA A 95 14.44 -12.91 7.73
N ALA A 96 14.95 -11.82 8.32
CA ALA A 96 15.60 -10.79 7.53
C ALA A 96 16.53 -11.48 6.52
N ALA A 97 16.19 -11.34 5.24
CA ALA A 97 16.94 -11.85 4.12
C ALA A 97 18.42 -11.59 4.33
N ALA A 98 19.23 -12.65 4.24
CA ALA A 98 20.68 -12.51 4.13
C ALA A 98 20.96 -11.54 2.96
N PRO A 99 21.72 -10.45 3.15
CA PRO A 99 22.08 -9.59 2.04
C PRO A 99 22.88 -10.42 1.04
N ALA A 100 22.43 -10.45 -0.21
CA ALA A 100 23.19 -11.05 -1.30
C ALA A 100 24.59 -10.38 -1.36
N PRO A 101 25.68 -11.15 -1.50
CA PRO A 101 27.01 -10.56 -1.59
C PRO A 101 27.11 -9.69 -2.84
N ALA A 102 27.34 -8.39 -2.64
CA ALA A 102 27.66 -7.47 -3.71
C ALA A 102 28.96 -7.92 -4.40
N LYS A 103 28.89 -8.24 -5.69
CA LYS A 103 30.05 -8.44 -6.55
C LYS A 103 30.86 -7.14 -6.57
N LYS A 104 32.11 -7.18 -6.09
CA LYS A 104 33.12 -6.15 -6.36
C LYS A 104 33.50 -6.24 -7.83
N SER A 105 33.45 -5.10 -8.52
CA SER A 105 34.14 -4.89 -9.78
C SER A 105 35.46 -4.19 -9.55
#